data_AF-A0A0F9KNR3-F1
#
_entry.id   AF-A0A0F9KNR3-F1
#
_cell.length_a   1.000
_cell.length_b   1.000
_cell.length_c   1.000
_cell.angle_alpha   90.00
_cell.angle_beta   90.00
_cell.angle_gamma   90.00
#
_symmetry.space_group_name_H-M   'P 1'
#
loop_
_entity.id
_entity.type
_entity.pdbx_description
1 polymer ?
#
loop_
_entity_poly.entity_id
_entity_poly.type
_entity_poly.pdbx_seq_one_letter_code
_entity_poly.pdbx_strand_id
1 'polypeptide(L)'
;PFVNWIDKDADVDFAKYESFPLNAAAASYDAMSLASISSLNKRPPLKLPIFSVLSDIDTTIDTRATLTLLSALHKGNSIKYKPLDTLVLYGSTDILPPDFASDYTVNNPQCTTPQCKKVHGISHIAVVNSPQNPHYGINATYRNCGSFINDESLYKTCKTTKNPQLGERTSANLKHYPALQRLTYNPHFTELKMQISTFIKNVEQLKTTTR
;
A
#
# COMPACT_ATOMS: atom_id res chain seq x y z
N PRO A 1 -13.89 31.34 -4.46
CA PRO A 1 -12.48 31.18 -4.92
C PRO A 1 -12.23 29.79 -5.49
N PHE A 2 -11.60 29.69 -6.67
CA PHE A 2 -11.15 28.41 -7.24
C PHE A 2 -9.88 27.96 -6.50
N VAL A 3 -9.84 26.70 -6.05
CA VAL A 3 -8.69 26.10 -5.36
C VAL A 3 -8.03 25.11 -6.31
N ASN A 4 -6.77 25.35 -6.66
CA ASN A 4 -6.05 24.50 -7.63
C ASN A 4 -5.29 23.34 -6.96
N TRP A 5 -4.93 23.48 -5.69
CA TRP A 5 -4.02 22.59 -4.97
C TRP A 5 -4.61 22.22 -3.61
N ILE A 6 -4.52 20.95 -3.25
CA ILE A 6 -4.75 20.49 -1.88
C ILE A 6 -3.48 20.75 -1.06
N ASP A 7 -2.33 20.39 -1.62
CA ASP A 7 -1.02 20.70 -1.09
C ASP A 7 -0.01 20.92 -2.23
N LYS A 8 1.14 21.49 -1.85
CA LYS A 8 2.30 21.67 -2.71
C LYS A 8 3.53 21.22 -1.96
N ASP A 9 4.42 20.51 -2.64
CA ASP A 9 5.69 20.06 -2.12
C ASP A 9 6.83 20.53 -3.03
N ALA A 10 8.06 20.14 -2.73
CA ALA A 10 9.24 20.47 -3.51
C ALA A 10 9.30 19.73 -4.87
N ASP A 11 8.48 18.69 -5.07
CA ASP A 11 8.42 17.86 -6.29
C ASP A 11 9.81 17.42 -6.77
N VAL A 12 10.59 16.85 -5.84
CA VAL A 12 11.96 16.35 -6.07
C VAL A 12 12.00 14.87 -6.44
N ASP A 13 10.87 14.15 -6.29
CA ASP A 13 10.74 12.81 -6.86
C ASP A 13 10.53 12.90 -8.38
N PHE A 14 11.41 12.26 -9.15
CA PHE A 14 11.34 12.29 -10.62
C PHE A 14 10.16 11.49 -11.18
N ALA A 15 9.62 10.53 -10.41
CA ALA A 15 8.64 9.56 -10.91
C ALA A 15 7.25 9.67 -10.28
N LYS A 16 7.13 10.35 -9.14
CA LYS A 16 5.86 10.48 -8.39
C LYS A 16 5.61 11.95 -8.07
N TYR A 17 4.34 12.36 -8.18
CA TYR A 17 3.93 13.69 -7.73
C TYR A 17 3.99 13.76 -6.21
N GLU A 18 4.59 14.83 -5.68
CA GLU A 18 4.60 15.13 -4.25
C GLU A 18 3.56 16.23 -3.94
N SER A 19 3.33 17.16 -4.86
CA SER A 19 2.19 18.09 -4.86
C SER A 19 0.89 17.42 -5.31
N PHE A 20 -0.22 17.68 -4.61
CA PHE A 20 -1.52 17.10 -4.94
C PHE A 20 -2.51 18.15 -5.47
N PRO A 21 -2.78 18.18 -6.80
CA PRO A 21 -3.76 19.09 -7.37
C PRO A 21 -5.20 18.67 -7.02
N LEU A 22 -6.07 19.64 -6.75
CA LEU A 22 -7.47 19.38 -6.37
C LEU A 22 -8.21 18.55 -7.44
N ASN A 23 -7.92 18.78 -8.71
CA ASN A 23 -8.51 18.03 -9.81
C ASN A 23 -8.16 16.53 -9.75
N ALA A 24 -6.93 16.18 -9.37
CA ALA A 24 -6.54 14.77 -9.23
C ALA A 24 -7.31 14.12 -8.07
N ALA A 25 -7.47 14.81 -6.95
CA ALA A 25 -8.27 14.30 -5.84
C ALA A 25 -9.74 14.11 -6.20
N ALA A 26 -10.35 15.07 -6.91
CA ALA A 26 -11.72 14.95 -7.39
C ALA A 26 -11.88 13.75 -8.34
N ALA A 27 -10.97 13.59 -9.30
CA ALA A 27 -10.99 12.46 -10.23
C ALA A 27 -10.79 11.11 -9.50
N SER A 28 -9.89 11.05 -8.52
CA SER A 28 -9.71 9.85 -7.67
C SER A 28 -10.97 9.55 -6.86
N TYR A 29 -11.60 10.55 -6.25
CA TYR A 29 -12.84 10.40 -5.50
C TYR A 29 -13.97 9.87 -6.40
N ASP A 30 -14.16 10.45 -7.58
CA ASP A 30 -15.17 10.02 -8.54
C ASP A 30 -14.93 8.57 -8.96
N ALA A 31 -13.69 8.21 -9.30
CA ALA A 31 -13.33 6.83 -9.65
C ALA A 31 -13.60 5.85 -8.49
N MET A 32 -13.24 6.22 -7.26
CA MET A 32 -13.50 5.39 -6.07
C MET A 32 -14.99 5.24 -5.78
N SER A 33 -15.81 6.27 -6.04
CA SER A 33 -17.27 6.20 -5.86
C SER A 33 -17.93 5.13 -6.76
N LEU A 34 -17.37 4.90 -7.95
CA LEU A 34 -17.80 3.85 -8.88
C LEU A 34 -17.48 2.44 -8.36
N ALA A 35 -16.49 2.32 -7.47
CA ALA A 35 -16.09 1.06 -6.83
C ALA A 35 -16.68 0.89 -5.42
N SER A 36 -17.55 1.81 -4.96
CA SER A 36 -18.24 1.67 -3.67
C SER A 36 -19.06 0.38 -3.59
N ILE A 37 -19.23 -0.16 -2.39
CA ILE A 37 -20.04 -1.37 -2.12
C ILE A 37 -21.45 -1.24 -2.73
N SER A 38 -22.08 -0.07 -2.58
CA SER A 38 -23.41 0.23 -3.13
C SER A 38 -23.45 0.16 -4.66
N SER A 39 -22.36 0.58 -5.33
CA SER A 39 -22.23 0.50 -6.78
C SER A 39 -21.93 -0.92 -7.25
N LEU A 40 -21.11 -1.67 -6.51
CA LEU A 40 -20.76 -3.06 -6.82
C LEU A 40 -21.95 -4.01 -6.74
N ASN A 41 -22.82 -3.85 -5.76
CA ASN A 41 -24.02 -4.68 -5.61
C ASN A 41 -25.00 -4.57 -6.79
N LYS A 42 -24.85 -3.54 -7.64
CA LYS A 42 -25.66 -3.33 -8.85
C LYS A 42 -25.01 -3.92 -10.11
N ARG A 43 -23.79 -4.45 -10.01
CA ARG A 43 -23.01 -4.99 -11.13
C ARG A 43 -23.00 -6.51 -11.10
N PRO A 44 -22.80 -7.18 -12.25
CA PRO A 44 -22.57 -8.61 -12.26
C PRO A 44 -21.39 -9.01 -11.37
N PRO A 45 -21.44 -10.19 -10.75
CA PRO A 45 -20.29 -10.86 -10.12
C PRO A 45 -18.97 -10.69 -10.87
N LEU A 46 -17.90 -10.42 -10.12
CA LEU A 46 -16.55 -10.55 -10.67
C LEU A 46 -16.34 -11.99 -11.15
N LYS A 47 -15.57 -12.15 -12.23
CA LYS A 47 -15.20 -13.45 -12.80
C LYS A 47 -13.69 -13.51 -13.02
N LEU A 48 -12.94 -13.02 -12.05
CA LEU A 48 -11.49 -12.91 -12.09
C LEU A 48 -10.92 -13.11 -10.68
N PRO A 49 -9.72 -13.69 -10.56
CA PRO A 49 -9.00 -13.81 -9.30
C PRO A 49 -8.42 -12.45 -8.88
N ILE A 50 -8.39 -12.19 -7.58
CA ILE A 50 -7.94 -10.92 -6.99
C ILE A 50 -6.61 -11.13 -6.27
N PHE A 51 -5.60 -10.32 -6.60
CA PHE A 51 -4.38 -10.20 -5.81
C PHE A 51 -4.31 -8.79 -5.24
N SER A 52 -4.13 -8.66 -3.93
CA SER A 52 -4.07 -7.36 -3.25
C SER A 52 -2.95 -7.32 -2.23
N VAL A 53 -2.38 -6.13 -2.04
CA VAL A 53 -1.32 -5.88 -1.06
C VAL A 53 -1.68 -4.66 -0.24
N LEU A 54 -1.76 -4.81 1.08
CA LEU A 54 -2.20 -3.77 1.99
C LEU A 54 -1.21 -3.62 3.15
N SER A 55 -1.22 -2.45 3.79
CA SER A 55 -0.61 -2.26 5.10
C SER A 55 -1.67 -1.85 6.11
N ASP A 56 -1.55 -2.35 7.33
CA ASP A 56 -2.47 -2.03 8.43
C ASP A 56 -2.48 -0.55 8.86
N ILE A 57 -1.33 0.13 8.78
CA ILE A 57 -1.14 1.49 9.31
C ILE A 57 -0.99 2.58 8.24
N ASP A 58 -1.40 2.34 7.00
CA ASP A 58 -1.31 3.35 5.95
C ASP A 58 -2.15 4.60 6.29
N THR A 59 -1.54 5.80 6.28
CA THR A 59 -2.24 7.05 6.63
C THR A 59 -3.01 7.68 5.45
N THR A 60 -2.89 7.10 4.26
CA THR A 60 -3.45 7.63 3.02
C THR A 60 -4.52 6.70 2.44
N ILE A 61 -4.30 5.38 2.51
CA ILE A 61 -5.26 4.37 2.08
C ILE A 61 -6.05 3.87 3.29
N ASP A 62 -7.38 3.91 3.21
CA ASP A 62 -8.23 3.29 4.22
C ASP A 62 -8.24 1.76 4.03
N THR A 63 -7.41 1.09 4.82
CA THR A 63 -7.26 -0.37 4.79
C THR A 63 -8.53 -1.09 5.22
N ARG A 64 -9.33 -0.55 6.15
CA ARG A 64 -10.58 -1.18 6.59
C ARG A 64 -11.66 -1.11 5.51
N ALA A 65 -11.78 0.04 4.84
CA ALA A 65 -12.66 0.18 3.69
C ALA A 65 -12.23 -0.77 2.55
N THR A 66 -10.92 -0.90 2.34
CA THR A 66 -10.38 -1.83 1.32
C THR A 66 -10.67 -3.30 1.65
N LEU A 67 -10.50 -3.72 2.91
CA LEU A 67 -10.85 -5.08 3.35
C LEU A 67 -12.36 -5.35 3.18
N THR A 68 -13.20 -4.38 3.50
CA THR A 68 -14.66 -4.47 3.27
C THR A 68 -14.98 -4.65 1.79
N LEU A 69 -14.31 -3.89 0.92
CA LEU A 69 -14.42 -4.01 -0.54
C LEU A 69 -13.99 -5.39 -1.03
N LEU A 70 -12.84 -5.90 -0.56
CA LEU A 70 -12.34 -7.23 -0.92
C LEU A 70 -13.30 -8.33 -0.47
N SER A 71 -13.84 -8.27 0.75
CA SER A 71 -14.86 -9.22 1.22
C SER A 71 -16.11 -9.22 0.34
N ALA A 72 -16.59 -8.05 -0.09
CA ALA A 72 -17.76 -7.95 -0.96
C ALA A 72 -17.48 -8.50 -2.37
N LEU A 73 -16.34 -8.14 -2.96
CA LEU A 73 -15.90 -8.65 -4.26
C LEU A 73 -15.74 -10.17 -4.22
N HIS A 74 -15.05 -10.68 -3.20
CA HIS A 74 -14.85 -12.10 -2.99
C HIS A 74 -16.19 -12.81 -2.83
N LYS A 75 -17.08 -12.38 -1.91
CA LYS A 75 -18.39 -12.99 -1.68
C LYS A 75 -19.21 -13.17 -2.97
N GLY A 76 -19.21 -12.14 -3.82
CA GLY A 76 -19.90 -12.15 -5.10
C GLY A 76 -19.17 -12.90 -6.23
N ASN A 77 -17.89 -13.24 -6.09
CA ASN A 77 -17.06 -13.83 -7.14
C ASN A 77 -17.45 -15.29 -7.46
N SER A 78 -17.08 -15.76 -8.64
CA SER A 78 -17.33 -17.13 -9.08
C SER A 78 -16.56 -18.15 -8.24
N ILE A 79 -17.20 -19.30 -7.95
CA ILE A 79 -16.59 -20.47 -7.27
C ILE A 79 -15.29 -20.91 -7.95
N LYS A 80 -15.17 -20.69 -9.26
CA LYS A 80 -13.96 -20.99 -10.03
C LYS A 80 -12.76 -20.11 -9.64
N TYR A 81 -12.98 -18.84 -9.29
CA TYR A 81 -11.92 -17.85 -9.09
C TYR A 81 -11.66 -17.54 -7.61
N LYS A 82 -12.69 -17.61 -6.75
CA LYS A 82 -12.59 -17.37 -5.30
C LYS A 82 -11.37 -18.03 -4.64
N PRO A 83 -11.07 -19.32 -4.88
CA PRO A 83 -9.95 -19.98 -4.19
C PRO A 83 -8.57 -19.42 -4.55
N LEU A 84 -8.47 -18.56 -5.57
CA LEU A 84 -7.24 -17.90 -5.99
C LEU A 84 -7.08 -16.51 -5.37
N ASP A 85 -8.13 -15.95 -4.75
CA ASP A 85 -8.07 -14.61 -4.18
C ASP A 85 -7.01 -14.58 -3.06
N THR A 86 -6.08 -13.65 -3.18
CA THR A 86 -4.86 -13.58 -2.37
C THR A 86 -4.63 -12.17 -1.85
N LEU A 87 -4.38 -12.06 -0.55
CA LEU A 87 -4.08 -10.82 0.16
C LEU A 87 -2.69 -10.95 0.75
N VAL A 88 -1.81 -9.99 0.48
CA VAL A 88 -0.58 -9.78 1.23
C VAL A 88 -0.83 -8.63 2.20
N LEU A 89 -0.84 -8.92 3.50
CA LEU A 89 -1.07 -7.92 4.54
C LEU A 89 0.22 -7.66 5.30
N TYR A 90 0.73 -6.43 5.25
CA TYR A 90 1.84 -5.96 6.08
C TYR A 90 1.30 -5.41 7.40
N GLY A 91 1.95 -5.79 8.51
CA GLY A 91 1.55 -5.40 9.86
C GLY A 91 0.63 -6.42 10.55
N SER A 92 -0.26 -5.95 11.42
CA SER A 92 -1.14 -6.80 12.22
C SER A 92 -2.29 -7.39 11.40
N THR A 93 -2.56 -8.67 11.61
CA THR A 93 -3.75 -9.37 11.08
C THR A 93 -5.01 -9.11 11.88
N ASP A 94 -4.92 -8.47 13.05
CA ASP A 94 -6.08 -8.16 13.91
C ASP A 94 -7.07 -7.18 13.25
N ILE A 95 -6.63 -6.51 12.18
CA ILE A 95 -7.48 -5.61 11.40
C ILE A 95 -8.45 -6.35 10.46
N LEU A 96 -8.24 -7.66 10.24
CA LEU A 96 -9.11 -8.45 9.37
C LEU A 96 -10.52 -8.47 9.97
N PRO A 97 -11.57 -8.26 9.18
CA PRO A 97 -12.94 -8.42 9.64
C PRO A 97 -13.15 -9.81 10.26
N PRO A 98 -13.94 -9.94 11.34
CA PRO A 98 -14.22 -11.25 11.94
C PRO A 98 -14.85 -12.26 10.97
N ASP A 99 -15.53 -11.77 9.94
CA ASP A 99 -16.16 -12.53 8.87
C ASP A 99 -15.34 -12.55 7.56
N PHE A 100 -14.05 -12.23 7.62
CA PHE A 100 -13.18 -12.35 6.46
C PHE A 100 -13.13 -13.80 5.98
N ALA A 101 -13.29 -14.01 4.67
CA ALA A 101 -13.53 -15.33 4.11
C ALA A 101 -12.35 -16.29 4.33
N SER A 102 -12.64 -17.49 4.85
CA SER A 102 -11.61 -18.49 5.19
C SER A 102 -10.92 -19.11 3.97
N ASP A 103 -11.56 -19.04 2.80
CA ASP A 103 -11.02 -19.46 1.51
C ASP A 103 -10.26 -18.33 0.78
N TYR A 104 -10.11 -17.17 1.41
CA TYR A 104 -9.24 -16.09 0.95
C TYR A 104 -7.82 -16.34 1.46
N THR A 105 -6.84 -16.48 0.56
CA THR A 105 -5.45 -16.70 0.97
C THR A 105 -4.87 -15.42 1.57
N VAL A 106 -4.46 -15.44 2.85
CA VAL A 106 -3.82 -14.30 3.51
C VAL A 106 -2.34 -14.62 3.81
N ASN A 107 -1.45 -13.90 3.13
CA ASN A 107 -0.03 -13.91 3.38
C ASN A 107 0.36 -12.72 4.28
N ASN A 108 0.97 -12.99 5.43
CA ASN A 108 1.41 -11.98 6.37
C ASN A 108 2.91 -12.10 6.64
N PRO A 109 3.77 -11.60 5.72
CA PRO A 109 5.21 -11.73 5.86
C PRO A 109 5.71 -10.93 7.07
N GLN A 110 6.64 -11.53 7.82
CA GLN A 110 7.17 -10.98 9.06
C GLN A 110 8.64 -10.57 8.90
N CYS A 111 9.05 -9.51 9.60
CA CYS A 111 10.43 -9.05 9.58
C CYS A 111 11.37 -10.05 10.27
N THR A 112 12.20 -10.74 9.48
CA THR A 112 13.18 -11.72 9.99
C THR A 112 14.57 -11.11 10.23
N THR A 113 14.91 -9.99 9.57
CA THR A 113 16.23 -9.37 9.68
C THR A 113 16.24 -8.20 10.68
N PRO A 114 17.38 -7.92 11.36
CA PRO A 114 17.50 -6.77 12.25
C PRO A 114 17.23 -5.43 11.56
N GLN A 115 17.54 -5.31 10.27
CA GLN A 115 17.31 -4.08 9.51
C GLN A 115 15.82 -3.88 9.21
N CYS A 116 15.09 -4.95 8.87
CA CYS A 116 13.63 -4.90 8.68
C CYS A 116 12.91 -4.52 9.99
N LYS A 117 13.33 -5.09 11.12
CA LYS A 117 12.73 -4.80 12.45
C LYS A 117 12.88 -3.35 12.92
N LYS A 118 13.75 -2.55 12.29
CA LYS A 118 13.90 -1.11 12.56
C LYS A 118 12.91 -0.24 11.79
N VAL A 119 12.11 -0.82 10.91
CA VAL A 119 11.10 -0.10 10.11
C VAL A 119 9.81 0.00 10.91
N HIS A 120 9.33 1.22 11.11
CA HIS A 120 8.10 1.56 11.85
C HIS A 120 6.87 1.48 10.93
N GLY A 121 6.70 0.31 10.34
CA GLY A 121 5.62 -0.02 9.40
C GLY A 121 5.81 0.50 7.97
N ILE A 122 4.93 0.05 7.09
CA ILE A 122 5.03 0.19 5.63
C ILE A 122 3.80 0.96 5.15
N SER A 123 3.89 1.64 4.01
CA SER A 123 2.73 2.17 3.30
C SER A 123 2.74 1.82 1.83
N HIS A 124 1.63 2.09 1.17
CA HIS A 124 1.37 1.80 -0.24
C HIS A 124 2.49 2.32 -1.15
N ILE A 125 3.13 3.45 -0.83
CA ILE A 125 4.21 4.01 -1.67
C ILE A 125 5.46 3.14 -1.71
N ALA A 126 5.66 2.29 -0.71
CA ALA A 126 6.84 1.45 -0.54
C ALA A 126 6.67 0.06 -1.16
N VAL A 127 5.43 -0.43 -1.24
CA VAL A 127 5.07 -1.83 -1.60
C VAL A 127 5.80 -2.35 -2.84
N VAL A 128 5.86 -1.55 -3.90
CA VAL A 128 6.37 -1.97 -5.22
C VAL A 128 7.87 -1.75 -5.40
N ASN A 129 8.55 -1.17 -4.41
CA ASN A 129 9.93 -0.74 -4.55
C ASN A 129 10.89 -1.74 -3.88
N SER A 130 11.89 -2.20 -4.64
CA SER A 130 12.95 -3.07 -4.12
C SER A 130 13.85 -2.33 -3.12
N PRO A 131 14.35 -2.98 -2.05
CA PRO A 131 15.42 -2.44 -1.22
C PRO A 131 16.71 -2.11 -2.00
N GLN A 132 16.92 -2.71 -3.18
CA GLN A 132 18.04 -2.42 -4.08
C GLN A 132 17.70 -1.37 -5.15
N ASN A 133 16.50 -0.77 -5.12
CA ASN A 133 16.15 0.28 -6.07
C ASN A 133 17.09 1.49 -5.88
N PRO A 134 17.71 2.02 -6.94
CA PRO A 134 18.68 3.10 -6.82
C PRO A 134 18.08 4.43 -6.30
N HIS A 135 16.78 4.65 -6.48
CA HIS A 135 16.08 5.87 -6.08
C HIS A 135 15.19 5.67 -4.85
N TYR A 136 14.68 4.47 -4.59
CA TYR A 136 13.78 4.23 -3.46
C TYR A 136 14.31 3.30 -2.38
N GLY A 137 15.41 2.59 -2.66
CA GLY A 137 15.98 1.54 -1.81
C GLY A 137 16.78 2.04 -0.61
N ILE A 138 17.44 1.11 0.07
CA ILE A 138 18.22 1.34 1.30
C ILE A 138 19.34 2.37 1.08
N ASN A 139 19.99 2.32 -0.09
CA ASN A 139 21.13 3.17 -0.44
C ASN A 139 20.72 4.34 -1.35
N ALA A 140 19.43 4.63 -1.45
CA ALA A 140 18.94 5.71 -2.30
C ALA A 140 19.29 7.09 -1.74
N THR A 141 19.45 8.05 -2.65
CA THR A 141 19.65 9.46 -2.32
C THR A 141 18.32 10.18 -2.05
N TYR A 142 17.24 9.74 -2.69
CA TYR A 142 15.91 10.29 -2.46
C TYR A 142 15.37 9.89 -1.09
N ARG A 143 14.71 10.86 -0.45
CA ARG A 143 14.11 10.73 0.87
C ARG A 143 12.74 11.39 0.84
N ASN A 144 11.70 10.61 1.12
CA ASN A 144 10.36 11.13 1.24
C ASN A 144 10.19 11.83 2.60
N CYS A 145 10.27 13.16 2.57
CA CYS A 145 10.20 14.05 3.74
C CYS A 145 9.08 15.09 3.63
N GLY A 146 8.20 14.94 2.64
CA GLY A 146 7.14 15.91 2.30
C GLY A 146 6.19 16.25 3.44
N SER A 147 6.01 15.30 4.38
CA SER A 147 5.24 15.52 5.61
C SER A 147 5.71 16.73 6.44
N PHE A 148 6.94 17.19 6.23
CA PHE A 148 7.54 18.31 6.96
C PHE A 148 7.75 19.57 6.11
N ILE A 149 7.16 19.67 4.91
CA ILE A 149 7.45 20.81 4.00
C ILE A 149 7.16 22.18 4.63
N ASN A 150 6.22 22.24 5.58
CA ASN A 150 5.87 23.47 6.33
C ASN A 150 6.73 23.70 7.59
N ASP A 151 7.66 22.79 7.92
CA ASP A 151 8.61 22.89 9.02
C ASP A 151 10.03 22.67 8.48
N GLU A 152 10.72 23.76 8.17
CA GLU A 152 12.05 23.74 7.57
C GLU A 152 13.06 22.95 8.43
N SER A 153 12.94 23.02 9.76
CA SER A 153 13.86 22.33 10.67
C SER A 153 13.69 20.82 10.60
N LEU A 154 12.44 20.34 10.66
CA LEU A 154 12.13 18.91 10.53
C LEU A 154 12.42 18.40 9.12
N TYR A 155 12.09 19.19 8.08
CA TYR A 155 12.39 18.83 6.69
C TYR A 155 13.89 18.64 6.47
N LYS A 156 14.70 19.61 6.91
CA LYS A 156 16.17 19.52 6.83
C LYS A 156 16.71 18.34 7.64
N THR A 157 16.17 18.11 8.83
CA THR A 157 16.57 16.98 9.69
C THR A 157 16.27 15.64 9.00
N CYS A 158 15.09 15.46 8.43
CA CYS A 158 14.71 14.28 7.66
C CYS A 158 15.63 14.07 6.44
N LYS A 159 15.94 15.14 5.69
CA LYS A 159 16.79 15.05 4.49
C LYS A 159 18.27 14.75 4.79
N THR A 160 18.79 15.14 5.95
CA THR A 160 20.24 15.12 6.23
C THR A 160 20.68 14.09 7.27
N THR A 161 19.76 13.54 8.08
CA THR A 161 20.11 12.56 9.12
C THR A 161 20.77 11.31 8.52
N LYS A 162 21.97 10.95 8.94
CA LYS A 162 22.73 9.82 8.36
C LYS A 162 22.01 8.47 8.50
N ASN A 163 21.43 8.20 9.66
CA ASN A 163 20.70 6.97 9.97
C ASN A 163 19.28 7.32 10.44
N PRO A 164 18.37 7.66 9.51
CA PRO A 164 17.02 8.10 9.87
C PRO A 164 16.19 6.92 10.38
N GLN A 165 15.17 7.25 11.18
CA GLN A 165 14.10 6.30 11.49
C GLN A 165 13.18 6.21 10.27
N LEU A 166 12.90 4.99 9.82
CA LEU A 166 12.10 4.73 8.61
C LEU A 166 10.74 4.17 9.01
N GLY A 167 9.67 4.58 8.35
CA GLY A 167 8.36 3.98 8.57
C GLY A 167 7.22 4.73 7.91
N GLU A 168 6.00 4.44 8.33
CA GLU A 168 4.83 5.22 7.91
C GLU A 168 4.59 6.41 8.86
N ARG A 169 4.08 7.51 8.30
CA ARG A 169 3.88 8.80 8.99
C ARG A 169 2.66 8.84 9.92
N THR A 170 2.40 7.77 10.67
CA THR A 170 1.31 7.73 11.65
C THR A 170 1.57 8.76 12.76
N SER A 171 0.50 9.27 13.39
CA SER A 171 0.64 10.21 14.51
C SER A 171 1.47 9.62 15.66
N ALA A 172 1.36 8.31 15.92
CA ALA A 172 2.16 7.62 16.92
C ALA A 172 3.65 7.59 16.55
N ASN A 173 3.97 7.24 15.29
CA ASN A 173 5.35 7.23 14.81
C ASN A 173 5.96 8.64 14.83
N LEU A 174 5.22 9.67 14.39
CA LEU A 174 5.72 11.05 14.38
C LEU A 174 5.89 11.62 15.80
N LYS A 175 5.09 11.16 16.78
CA LYS A 175 5.31 11.52 18.19
C LYS A 175 6.61 10.94 18.75
N HIS A 176 6.96 9.72 18.36
CA HIS A 176 8.21 9.06 18.79
C HIS A 176 9.43 9.49 17.97
N TYR A 177 9.23 9.79 16.68
CA TYR A 177 10.26 10.09 15.70
C TYR A 177 9.86 11.34 14.90
N PRO A 178 10.07 12.56 15.43
CA PRO A 178 9.55 13.80 14.84
C PRO A 178 10.04 14.12 13.43
N ALA A 179 11.20 13.59 13.02
CA ALA A 179 11.77 13.73 11.69
C ALA A 179 11.89 12.38 10.95
N LEU A 180 10.94 11.47 11.19
CA LEU A 180 10.85 10.16 10.51
C LEU A 180 10.90 10.32 8.98
N GLN A 181 11.79 9.60 8.32
CA GLN A 181 11.76 9.49 6.87
C GLN A 181 10.70 8.46 6.47
N ARG A 182 9.76 8.86 5.61
CA ARG A 182 8.74 7.93 5.14
C ARG A 182 9.39 6.82 4.33
N LEU A 183 9.08 5.57 4.65
CA LEU A 183 9.65 4.41 3.99
C LEU A 183 9.28 4.40 2.51
N THR A 184 10.27 4.16 1.63
CA THR A 184 10.09 4.18 0.17
C THR A 184 10.33 2.83 -0.48
N TYR A 185 10.82 1.82 0.24
CA TYR A 185 11.04 0.46 -0.26
C TYR A 185 10.35 -0.57 0.60
N ASN A 186 10.04 -1.73 0.01
CA ASN A 186 9.43 -2.85 0.68
C ASN A 186 10.51 -3.80 1.25
N PRO A 187 10.64 -3.94 2.58
CA PRO A 187 11.57 -4.90 3.17
C PRO A 187 11.26 -6.36 2.81
N HIS A 188 10.02 -6.65 2.39
CA HIS A 188 9.52 -7.97 1.97
C HIS A 188 9.42 -8.11 0.44
N PHE A 189 10.19 -7.31 -0.32
CA PHE A 189 10.05 -7.27 -1.78
C PHE A 189 10.31 -8.64 -2.45
N THR A 190 11.24 -9.44 -1.91
CA THR A 190 11.53 -10.77 -2.45
C THR A 190 10.34 -11.70 -2.23
N GLU A 191 9.75 -11.69 -1.04
CA GLU A 191 8.54 -12.44 -0.69
C GLU A 191 7.35 -11.99 -1.56
N LEU A 192 7.17 -10.69 -1.75
CA LEU A 192 6.12 -10.15 -2.63
C LEU A 192 6.26 -10.67 -4.06
N LYS A 193 7.48 -10.64 -4.64
CA LYS A 193 7.72 -11.20 -5.98
C LYS A 193 7.35 -12.68 -6.07
N MET A 194 7.70 -13.47 -5.04
CA MET A 194 7.34 -14.89 -4.99
C MET A 194 5.82 -15.06 -4.91
N GLN A 195 5.13 -14.29 -4.07
CA GLN A 195 3.68 -14.33 -3.93
C GLN A 195 2.96 -13.97 -5.24
N ILE A 196 3.40 -12.92 -5.94
CA ILE A 196 2.87 -12.56 -7.27
C ILE A 196 3.12 -13.68 -8.27
N SER A 197 4.32 -14.25 -8.30
CA SER A 197 4.67 -15.34 -9.23
C SER A 197 3.82 -16.59 -8.98
N THR A 198 3.62 -16.95 -7.71
CA THR A 198 2.75 -18.07 -7.32
C THR A 198 1.29 -17.81 -7.70
N PHE A 199 0.79 -16.60 -7.44
CA PHE A 199 -0.56 -16.22 -7.85
C PHE A 199 -0.75 -16.37 -9.37
N ILE A 200 0.15 -15.80 -10.18
CA ILE A 200 0.08 -15.89 -11.65
C ILE A 200 0.08 -17.35 -12.10
N LYS A 201 0.99 -18.18 -11.57
CA LYS A 201 1.05 -19.62 -11.90
C LYS A 201 -0.26 -20.34 -11.58
N ASN A 202 -0.87 -20.07 -10.42
CA ASN A 202 -2.14 -20.69 -10.04
C ASN A 202 -3.28 -20.26 -10.98
N VAL A 203 -3.29 -18.99 -11.39
CA VAL A 203 -4.25 -18.45 -12.38
C VAL A 203 -4.07 -19.11 -13.75
N GLU A 204 -2.84 -19.34 -14.19
CA GLU A 204 -2.55 -20.00 -15.47
C GLU A 204 -2.92 -21.49 -15.46
N GLN A 205 -2.64 -22.21 -14.38
CA GLN A 205 -3.00 -23.61 -14.22
C GLN A 205 -4.52 -23.81 -14.29
N LEU A 206 -5.30 -22.95 -13.63
CA LEU A 206 -6.76 -22.97 -13.69
C LEU A 206 -7.30 -22.89 -15.14
N LYS A 207 -6.64 -22.13 -16.02
CA LYS A 207 -7.03 -22.03 -17.44
C LYS A 207 -6.77 -23.32 -18.20
N THR A 208 -5.71 -24.06 -17.86
CA THR A 208 -5.36 -25.32 -18.54
C THR A 208 -6.30 -26.47 -18.19
N THR A 209 -6.84 -26.52 -16.96
CA THR A 209 -7.77 -27.58 -16.52
C THR A 209 -9.21 -27.37 -16.99
N THR A 210 -9.52 -26.22 -17.60
CA THR A 210 -10.87 -25.89 -18.10
C THR A 210 -10.97 -25.81 -19.63
N ARG A 211 -9.95 -26.29 -20.35
CA ARG A 211 -10.00 -26.61 -21.79
C ARG A 211 -10.07 -28.12 -21.95
#